data_AF-A0A657K3M1-F1
#
_entry.id   AF-A0A657K3M1-F1
#
_cell.length_a   1.000
_cell.length_b   1.000
_cell.length_c   1.000
_cell.angle_alpha   90.00
_cell.angle_beta   90.00
_cell.angle_gamma   90.00
#
_symmetry.space_group_name_H-M   'P 1'
#
loop_
_entity.id
_entity.type
_entity.pdbx_description
1 polymer ?
#
loop_
_entity_poly.entity_id
_entity_poly.type
_entity_poly.pdbx_seq_one_letter_code
_entity_poly.pdbx_strand_id
1 'polypeptide(L)'
;MTTRKQLIFSLFCLISFFSTKSIALSAVTANTIKGNSPRFISSIENNIQSNKAFNYFGVVYNGNTYFYTGDLNTALGLDISTRTPESLGLSAAIKQPENFEVIDGDGDIKLLEDTDTPISLEWYYEDASNKEVKLTVDQTKTAFETLVKSGIYPYIKVSGGVALTTKYGDPNFQAYPDDKIAITKIPYRNFNIKVGGEAVKYASPHMLYSAPSYSWGG
;
A
#
# COMPACT_ATOMS: atom_id res chain seq x y z
N MET A 1 36.97 62.90 -33.09
CA MET A 1 36.44 62.84 -31.70
C MET A 1 35.05 62.19 -31.69
N THR A 2 34.91 61.03 -32.34
CA THR A 2 33.60 60.54 -32.82
C THR A 2 33.36 59.04 -32.53
N THR A 3 34.43 58.26 -32.35
CA THR A 3 34.38 56.82 -32.05
C THR A 3 34.00 56.50 -30.60
N ARG A 4 34.34 57.39 -29.66
CA ARG A 4 34.07 57.19 -28.23
C ARG A 4 32.58 57.36 -27.88
N LYS A 5 31.83 58.17 -28.65
CA LYS A 5 30.38 58.38 -28.46
C LYS A 5 29.53 57.24 -29.01
N GLN A 6 29.98 56.58 -30.09
CA GLN A 6 29.27 55.43 -30.67
C GLN A 6 29.33 54.20 -29.75
N LEU A 7 30.49 53.90 -29.15
CA LEU A 7 30.63 52.79 -28.19
C LEU A 7 29.74 52.93 -26.96
N ILE A 8 29.56 54.16 -26.46
CA ILE A 8 28.70 54.42 -25.28
C ILE A 8 27.22 54.25 -25.64
N PHE A 9 26.81 54.68 -26.83
CA PHE A 9 25.42 54.54 -27.29
C PHE A 9 25.04 53.07 -27.53
N SER A 10 25.96 52.28 -28.11
CA SER A 10 25.76 50.83 -28.30
C SER A 10 25.67 50.05 -26.99
N LEU A 11 26.42 50.45 -25.96
CA LEU A 11 26.36 49.83 -24.64
C LEU A 11 25.05 50.19 -23.89
N PHE A 12 24.55 51.41 -24.06
CA PHE A 12 23.27 51.85 -23.50
C PHE A 12 22.08 51.10 -24.12
N CYS A 13 22.13 50.85 -25.43
CA CYS A 13 21.10 50.05 -26.11
C CYS A 13 21.08 48.60 -25.63
N LEU A 14 22.24 47.96 -25.38
CA LEU A 14 22.27 46.58 -24.89
C LEU A 14 21.64 46.43 -23.50
N ILE A 15 21.87 47.41 -22.60
CA ILE A 15 21.29 47.41 -21.24
C ILE A 15 19.77 47.66 -21.29
N SER A 16 19.29 48.37 -22.32
CA SER A 16 17.86 48.70 -22.49
C SER A 16 17.01 47.51 -22.99
N PHE A 17 17.63 46.48 -23.58
CA PHE A 17 16.92 45.27 -24.02
C PHE A 17 16.84 44.17 -22.97
N PHE A 18 17.62 44.25 -21.88
CA PHE A 18 17.42 43.39 -20.72
C PHE A 18 16.32 43.97 -19.84
N SER A 19 15.08 43.82 -20.33
CA SER A 19 13.89 44.01 -19.52
C SER A 19 13.99 43.12 -18.28
N THR A 20 14.12 43.74 -17.11
CA THR A 20 14.09 43.05 -15.80
C THR A 20 12.80 42.25 -15.60
N LYS A 21 11.77 42.48 -16.43
CA LYS A 21 10.52 41.70 -16.42
C LYS A 21 10.68 40.28 -16.95
N SER A 22 11.71 39.97 -17.74
CA SER A 22 11.95 38.60 -18.24
C SER A 22 12.75 37.73 -17.26
N ILE A 23 13.31 38.31 -16.20
CA ILE A 23 14.01 37.59 -15.11
C ILE A 23 13.12 37.47 -13.86
N ALA A 24 12.02 38.23 -13.80
CA ALA A 24 11.05 38.18 -12.70
C ALA A 24 10.08 36.97 -12.72
N LEU A 25 10.28 36.02 -13.64
CA LEU A 25 9.65 34.68 -13.57
C LEU A 25 10.59 33.64 -12.92
N SER A 26 11.62 34.10 -12.21
CA SER A 26 12.50 33.29 -11.40
C SER A 26 12.51 33.85 -9.99
N ALA A 27 11.87 33.12 -9.07
CA ALA A 27 12.10 33.08 -7.62
C ALA A 27 10.99 33.53 -6.64
N VAL A 28 9.84 34.12 -7.05
CA VAL A 28 8.87 34.62 -6.02
C VAL A 28 7.40 34.21 -6.20
N THR A 29 7.02 33.43 -7.21
CA THR A 29 5.62 32.93 -7.32
C THR A 29 5.52 31.49 -7.84
N ALA A 30 6.39 30.59 -7.39
CA ALA A 30 5.97 29.19 -7.27
C ALA A 30 5.08 29.11 -6.01
N ASN A 31 3.88 29.69 -6.09
CA ASN A 31 2.88 29.47 -5.05
C ASN A 31 2.68 27.96 -4.98
N THR A 32 2.97 27.35 -3.82
CA THR A 32 2.63 25.95 -3.58
C THR A 32 1.17 25.77 -3.91
N ILE A 33 0.85 24.80 -4.77
CA ILE A 33 -0.54 24.50 -5.13
C ILE A 33 -1.22 24.07 -3.83
N LYS A 34 -2.06 24.95 -3.29
CA LYS A 34 -2.91 24.64 -2.14
C LYS A 34 -4.03 23.77 -2.66
N GLY A 35 -3.88 22.47 -2.45
CA GLY A 35 -4.79 21.43 -2.91
C GLY A 35 -5.44 20.72 -1.74
N ASN A 36 -6.11 19.62 -2.04
CA ASN A 36 -6.50 18.66 -1.02
C ASN A 36 -5.34 17.69 -0.78
N SER A 37 -5.33 17.06 0.39
CA SER A 37 -4.40 15.95 0.64
C SER A 37 -4.63 14.82 -0.38
N PRO A 38 -3.58 14.12 -0.86
CA PRO A 38 -3.77 12.94 -1.70
C PRO A 38 -4.58 11.89 -0.93
N ARG A 39 -5.71 11.46 -1.45
CA ARG A 39 -6.61 10.54 -0.74
C ARG A 39 -7.00 9.38 -1.60
N PHE A 40 -7.16 8.20 -1.01
CA PHE A 40 -7.85 7.13 -1.71
C PHE A 40 -9.29 7.54 -2.06
N ILE A 41 -9.82 7.01 -3.17
CA ILE A 41 -11.23 7.16 -3.46
C ILE A 41 -12.09 6.58 -2.32
N SER A 42 -13.30 7.14 -2.14
CA SER A 42 -14.16 6.82 -1.00
C SER A 42 -14.48 5.33 -0.87
N SER A 43 -14.51 4.56 -1.95
CA SER A 43 -14.75 3.11 -1.89
C SER A 43 -13.63 2.37 -1.12
N ILE A 44 -12.38 2.79 -1.28
CA ILE A 44 -11.22 2.21 -0.59
C ILE A 44 -11.18 2.68 0.86
N GLU A 45 -11.39 3.97 1.11
CA GLU A 45 -11.45 4.50 2.48
C GLU A 45 -12.58 3.85 3.30
N ASN A 46 -13.76 3.67 2.68
CA ASN A 46 -14.86 2.95 3.29
C ASN A 46 -14.53 1.47 3.56
N ASN A 47 -13.73 0.84 2.69
CA ASN A 47 -13.25 -0.53 2.94
C ASN A 47 -12.35 -0.58 4.18
N ILE A 48 -11.42 0.37 4.32
CA ILE A 48 -10.56 0.48 5.52
C ILE A 48 -11.46 0.63 6.77
N GLN A 49 -12.36 1.62 6.76
CA GLN A 49 -13.20 1.92 7.92
C GLN A 49 -14.19 0.80 8.27
N SER A 50 -14.65 0.04 7.27
CA SER A 50 -15.57 -1.09 7.46
C SER A 50 -14.88 -2.40 7.80
N ASN A 51 -13.57 -2.38 8.13
CA ASN A 51 -12.76 -3.57 8.34
C ASN A 51 -12.82 -4.56 7.17
N LYS A 52 -12.79 -4.08 5.92
CA LYS A 52 -12.64 -4.93 4.73
C LYS A 52 -11.19 -5.00 4.29
N ALA A 53 -10.86 -6.03 3.51
CA ALA A 53 -9.51 -6.27 3.03
C ALA A 53 -8.97 -5.07 2.22
N PHE A 54 -7.79 -4.61 2.61
CA PHE A 54 -7.03 -3.57 1.92
C PHE A 54 -6.17 -4.20 0.82
N ASN A 55 -6.61 -4.08 -0.43
CA ASN A 55 -6.07 -4.84 -1.56
C ASN A 55 -4.63 -4.47 -1.99
N TYR A 56 -4.01 -3.48 -1.35
CA TYR A 56 -2.63 -3.08 -1.62
C TYR A 56 -1.62 -3.87 -0.79
N PHE A 57 -2.05 -4.58 0.24
CA PHE A 57 -1.15 -5.50 0.94
C PHE A 57 -0.99 -6.80 0.17
N GLY A 58 0.25 -7.28 0.15
CA GLY A 58 0.72 -8.51 -0.48
C GLY A 58 1.66 -9.27 0.44
N VAL A 59 2.03 -10.47 -0.01
CA VAL A 59 3.00 -11.33 0.66
C VAL A 59 4.12 -11.68 -0.32
N VAL A 60 5.37 -11.54 0.11
CA VAL A 60 6.53 -12.04 -0.63
C VAL A 60 6.82 -13.47 -0.18
N TYR A 61 6.93 -14.37 -1.16
CA TYR A 61 7.32 -15.76 -0.96
C TYR A 61 8.28 -16.19 -2.07
N ASN A 62 9.46 -16.71 -1.70
CA ASN A 62 10.52 -17.12 -2.63
C ASN A 62 10.88 -16.05 -3.68
N GLY A 63 10.93 -14.77 -3.27
CA GLY A 63 11.28 -13.64 -4.14
C GLY A 63 10.16 -13.14 -5.05
N ASN A 64 8.99 -13.79 -5.05
CA ASN A 64 7.82 -13.35 -5.81
C ASN A 64 6.79 -12.71 -4.86
N THR A 65 6.09 -11.69 -5.35
CA THR A 65 5.07 -10.97 -4.58
C THR A 65 3.67 -11.39 -4.99
N TYR A 66 2.84 -11.74 -4.02
CA TYR A 66 1.48 -12.24 -4.22
C TYR A 66 0.47 -11.28 -3.57
N PHE A 67 -0.43 -10.75 -4.40
CA PHE A 67 -1.55 -9.91 -3.95
C PHE A 67 -2.87 -10.66 -3.95
N TYR A 68 -2.92 -11.93 -4.31
CA TYR A 68 -4.14 -12.74 -4.28
C TYR A 68 -3.88 -14.06 -3.57
N THR A 69 -4.81 -14.44 -2.71
CA THR A 69 -4.72 -15.68 -1.92
C THR A 69 -4.68 -16.91 -2.81
N GLY A 70 -5.34 -16.89 -3.97
CA GLY A 70 -5.28 -17.97 -4.96
C GLY A 70 -3.86 -18.22 -5.44
N ASP A 71 -3.20 -17.17 -5.94
CA ASP A 71 -1.84 -17.24 -6.50
C ASP A 71 -0.82 -17.66 -5.45
N LEU A 72 -0.94 -17.13 -4.22
CA LEU A 72 -0.09 -17.53 -3.10
C LEU A 72 -0.23 -19.03 -2.81
N ASN A 73 -1.46 -19.55 -2.75
CA ASN A 73 -1.69 -20.98 -2.52
C ASN A 73 -1.16 -21.86 -3.64
N THR A 74 -1.27 -21.41 -4.90
CA THR A 74 -0.67 -22.12 -6.03
C THR A 74 0.85 -22.18 -5.90
N ALA A 75 1.50 -21.10 -5.44
CA ALA A 75 2.94 -21.05 -5.23
C ALA A 75 3.41 -21.88 -4.02
N LEU A 76 2.62 -21.93 -2.94
CA LEU A 76 2.91 -22.77 -1.77
C LEU A 76 2.81 -24.27 -2.10
N GLY A 77 1.91 -24.63 -3.02
CA GLY A 77 1.76 -26.01 -3.49
C GLY A 77 1.14 -26.94 -2.44
N LEU A 78 1.11 -28.23 -2.76
CA LEU A 78 0.51 -29.26 -1.91
C LEU A 78 1.41 -29.65 -0.71
N ASP A 79 2.72 -29.41 -0.82
CA ASP A 79 3.71 -29.80 0.19
C ASP A 79 3.67 -28.94 1.46
N ILE A 80 2.84 -27.90 1.47
CA ILE A 80 2.67 -26.96 2.58
C ILE A 80 2.27 -27.66 3.88
N SER A 81 1.60 -28.81 3.81
CA SER A 81 1.15 -29.58 4.99
C SER A 81 2.28 -29.97 5.94
N THR A 82 3.45 -30.28 5.39
CA THR A 82 4.64 -30.72 6.16
C THR A 82 5.49 -29.55 6.67
N ARG A 83 5.22 -28.34 6.19
CA ARG A 83 5.98 -27.14 6.55
C ARG A 83 5.40 -26.48 7.80
N THR A 84 6.16 -25.58 8.37
CA THR A 84 5.74 -24.75 9.51
C THR A 84 5.54 -23.29 9.07
N PRO A 85 4.66 -22.52 9.74
CA PRO A 85 4.51 -21.08 9.48
C PRO A 85 5.84 -20.32 9.46
N GLU A 86 6.73 -20.59 10.41
CA GLU A 86 8.05 -19.96 10.50
C GLU A 86 8.95 -20.32 9.31
N SER A 87 8.91 -21.58 8.84
CA SER A 87 9.75 -22.06 7.74
C SER A 87 9.45 -21.41 6.39
N LEU A 88 8.32 -20.71 6.23
CA LEU A 88 7.93 -20.09 4.97
C LEU A 88 8.68 -18.80 4.68
N GLY A 89 9.26 -18.14 5.70
CA GLY A 89 10.05 -16.93 5.52
C GLY A 89 9.29 -15.80 4.80
N LEU A 90 7.98 -15.70 5.05
CA LEU A 90 7.12 -14.71 4.40
C LEU A 90 7.43 -13.30 4.90
N SER A 91 7.31 -12.33 4.00
CA SER A 91 7.38 -10.90 4.35
C SER A 91 6.25 -10.11 3.69
N ALA A 92 5.93 -8.94 4.22
CA ALA A 92 4.88 -8.08 3.68
C ALA A 92 5.34 -7.36 2.42
N ALA A 93 4.39 -7.03 1.54
CA ALA A 93 4.60 -6.19 0.37
C ALA A 93 3.47 -5.16 0.21
N ILE A 94 3.77 -4.07 -0.48
CA ILE A 94 2.81 -3.01 -0.82
C ILE A 94 2.73 -2.87 -2.35
N LYS A 95 1.52 -2.94 -2.88
CA LYS A 95 1.20 -2.60 -4.28
C LYS A 95 1.02 -1.08 -4.38
N GLN A 96 1.56 -0.46 -5.42
CA GLN A 96 1.27 0.94 -5.71
C GLN A 96 -0.13 1.10 -6.32
N PRO A 97 -0.89 2.14 -5.93
CA PRO A 97 -2.21 2.40 -6.49
C PRO A 97 -2.15 2.93 -7.91
N GLU A 98 -3.23 2.70 -8.65
CA GLU A 98 -3.43 3.29 -9.97
C GLU A 98 -4.03 4.70 -9.82
N ASN A 99 -3.81 5.57 -10.80
CA ASN A 99 -4.20 6.99 -10.70
C ASN A 99 -5.70 7.20 -10.45
N PHE A 100 -6.57 6.31 -10.96
CA PHE A 100 -8.02 6.42 -10.72
C PHE A 100 -8.46 5.97 -9.33
N GLU A 101 -7.57 5.30 -8.57
CA GLU A 101 -7.83 4.84 -7.20
C GLU A 101 -7.52 5.93 -6.16
N VAL A 102 -7.02 7.09 -6.61
CA VAL A 102 -6.57 8.20 -5.77
C VAL A 102 -7.16 9.51 -6.28
N ILE A 103 -7.66 10.32 -5.35
CA ILE A 103 -8.07 11.70 -5.56
C ILE A 103 -6.80 12.55 -5.63
N ASP A 104 -6.69 13.40 -6.65
CA ASP A 104 -5.46 14.15 -6.99
C ASP A 104 -4.34 13.23 -7.53
N GLY A 105 -4.73 12.17 -8.25
CA GLY A 105 -3.83 11.20 -8.89
C GLY A 105 -3.19 11.72 -10.18
N ASP A 106 -2.39 12.79 -10.11
CA ASP A 106 -1.64 13.34 -11.26
C ASP A 106 -0.46 12.45 -11.71
N GLY A 107 -0.42 11.18 -11.28
CA GLY A 107 0.60 10.20 -11.63
C GLY A 107 1.88 10.29 -10.80
N ASP A 108 1.92 11.15 -9.78
CA ASP A 108 3.06 11.32 -8.88
C ASP A 108 2.83 10.75 -7.48
N ILE A 109 1.74 9.98 -7.32
CA ILE A 109 1.35 9.35 -6.06
C ILE A 109 2.23 8.14 -5.75
N LYS A 110 2.62 8.02 -4.49
CA LYS A 110 3.27 6.84 -3.92
C LYS A 110 2.59 6.42 -2.63
N LEU A 111 2.33 5.13 -2.51
CA LEU A 111 1.92 4.50 -1.27
C LEU A 111 3.15 3.97 -0.53
N LEU A 112 3.34 4.44 0.69
CA LEU A 112 4.45 4.09 1.56
C LEU A 112 3.93 3.49 2.87
N GLU A 113 4.80 2.74 3.53
CA GLU A 113 4.59 2.32 4.91
C GLU A 113 4.65 3.53 5.84
N ASP A 114 3.74 3.58 6.83
CA ASP A 114 3.82 4.55 7.90
C ASP A 114 4.87 4.12 8.94
N THR A 115 5.76 5.05 9.32
CA THR A 115 6.81 4.79 10.30
C THR A 115 6.29 4.61 11.72
N ASP A 116 5.14 5.21 12.04
CA ASP A 116 4.57 5.14 13.39
C ASP A 116 3.83 3.83 13.63
N THR A 117 3.26 3.26 12.57
CA THR A 117 2.54 1.99 12.60
C THR A 117 3.03 1.07 11.47
N PRO A 118 4.25 0.52 11.58
CA PRO A 118 4.84 -0.28 10.51
C PRO A 118 3.99 -1.51 10.17
N ILE A 119 4.09 -1.92 8.92
CA ILE A 119 3.42 -3.10 8.39
C ILE A 119 4.04 -4.34 9.00
N SER A 120 3.18 -5.13 9.64
CA SER A 120 3.52 -6.42 10.18
C SER A 120 2.85 -7.54 9.37
N LEU A 121 3.55 -8.66 9.25
CA LEU A 121 3.01 -9.92 8.76
C LEU A 121 3.04 -10.91 9.91
N GLU A 122 1.86 -11.33 10.35
CA GLU A 122 1.72 -12.24 11.49
C GLU A 122 0.73 -13.37 11.18
N TRP A 123 0.88 -14.47 11.91
CA TRP A 123 0.03 -15.64 11.76
C TRP A 123 -1.09 -15.63 12.79
N TYR A 124 -2.30 -15.86 12.32
CA TYR A 124 -3.50 -15.94 13.14
C TYR A 124 -4.30 -17.19 12.81
N TYR A 125 -5.21 -17.55 13.70
CA TYR A 125 -6.28 -18.49 13.45
C TYR A 125 -7.55 -17.99 14.13
N GLU A 126 -8.68 -18.57 13.78
CA GLU A 126 -9.92 -18.30 14.49
C GLU A 126 -10.27 -19.43 15.42
N ASP A 127 -10.64 -19.05 16.64
CA ASP A 127 -11.17 -20.01 17.61
C ASP A 127 -12.60 -20.46 17.27
N ALA A 128 -13.16 -21.33 18.10
CA ALA A 128 -14.53 -21.81 17.95
C ALA A 128 -15.59 -20.70 18.02
N SER A 129 -15.26 -19.54 18.61
CA SER A 129 -16.13 -18.36 18.72
C SER A 129 -15.93 -17.36 17.59
N ASN A 130 -15.16 -17.71 16.55
CA ASN A 130 -14.75 -16.82 15.45
C ASN A 130 -13.98 -15.58 15.93
N LYS A 131 -13.29 -15.69 17.06
CA LYS A 131 -12.36 -14.66 17.51
C LYS A 131 -10.99 -14.93 16.89
N GLU A 132 -10.41 -13.88 16.34
CA GLU A 132 -9.03 -13.89 15.84
C GLU A 132 -8.04 -14.04 17.00
N VAL A 133 -7.18 -15.05 16.91
CA VAL A 133 -6.13 -15.38 17.89
C VAL A 133 -4.79 -15.51 17.17
N LYS A 134 -3.80 -14.77 17.65
CA LYS A 134 -2.43 -14.84 17.13
C LYS A 134 -1.80 -16.19 17.47
N LEU A 135 -1.09 -16.79 16.51
CA LEU A 135 -0.34 -18.02 16.76
C LEU A 135 0.76 -17.79 17.79
N THR A 136 0.94 -18.74 18.70
CA THR A 136 2.06 -18.74 19.65
C THR A 136 3.35 -19.13 18.95
N VAL A 137 4.50 -18.84 19.58
CA VAL A 137 5.83 -19.21 19.05
C VAL A 137 5.96 -20.73 18.83
N ASP A 138 5.32 -21.54 19.68
CA ASP A 138 5.33 -23.00 19.51
C ASP A 138 4.44 -23.44 18.34
N GLN A 139 3.31 -22.76 18.14
CA GLN A 139 2.42 -23.00 17.00
C GLN A 139 3.09 -22.60 15.68
N THR A 140 3.90 -21.54 15.63
CA THR A 140 4.62 -21.16 14.40
C THR A 140 5.72 -22.16 14.01
N LYS A 141 6.18 -22.98 14.96
CA LYS A 141 7.14 -24.08 14.77
C LYS A 141 6.49 -25.43 14.54
N THR A 142 5.16 -25.50 14.63
CA THR A 142 4.41 -26.74 14.43
C THR A 142 4.00 -26.87 12.96
N ALA A 143 4.03 -28.09 12.43
CA ALA A 143 3.65 -28.33 11.03
C ALA A 143 2.17 -28.01 10.80
N PHE A 144 1.85 -27.49 9.61
CA PHE A 144 0.47 -27.14 9.25
C PHE A 144 -0.50 -28.29 9.41
N GLU A 145 -0.11 -29.53 9.03
CA GLU A 145 -0.98 -30.69 9.21
C GLU A 145 -1.33 -30.97 10.68
N THR A 146 -0.40 -30.72 11.60
CA THR A 146 -0.59 -30.95 13.03
C THR A 146 -1.51 -29.89 13.60
N LEU A 147 -1.31 -28.62 13.21
CA LEU A 147 -2.18 -27.52 13.59
C LEU A 147 -3.63 -27.78 13.15
N VAL A 148 -3.83 -28.16 11.88
CA VAL A 148 -5.16 -28.43 11.32
C VAL A 148 -5.82 -29.62 12.00
N LYS A 149 -5.09 -30.71 12.28
CA LYS A 149 -5.59 -31.85 13.06
C LYS A 149 -6.02 -31.46 14.48
N SER A 150 -5.41 -30.42 15.06
CA SER A 150 -5.80 -29.84 16.34
C SER A 150 -6.90 -28.78 16.24
N GLY A 151 -7.50 -28.57 15.06
CA GLY A 151 -8.56 -27.59 14.82
C GLY A 151 -8.06 -26.14 14.66
N ILE A 152 -6.75 -25.95 14.54
CA ILE A 152 -6.13 -24.64 14.29
C ILE A 152 -5.91 -24.51 12.79
N TYR A 153 -6.58 -23.54 12.18
CA TYR A 153 -6.47 -23.24 10.75
C TYR A 153 -5.73 -21.91 10.57
N PRO A 154 -4.41 -21.93 10.34
CA PRO A 154 -3.65 -20.70 10.29
C PRO A 154 -3.90 -19.93 8.98
N TYR A 155 -3.96 -18.61 9.10
CA TYR A 155 -3.92 -17.66 8.00
C TYR A 155 -2.93 -16.54 8.32
N ILE A 156 -2.52 -15.83 7.29
CA ILE A 156 -1.62 -14.69 7.41
C ILE A 156 -2.45 -13.42 7.49
N LYS A 157 -2.11 -12.53 8.41
CA LYS A 157 -2.64 -11.16 8.44
C LYS A 157 -1.49 -10.19 8.20
N VAL A 158 -1.65 -9.36 7.17
CA VAL A 158 -0.80 -8.22 6.90
C VAL A 158 -1.56 -6.98 7.36
N SER A 159 -1.00 -6.21 8.29
CA SER A 159 -1.65 -5.01 8.82
C SER A 159 -0.61 -3.97 9.19
N GLY A 160 -0.95 -2.70 9.00
CA GLY A 160 -0.09 -1.58 9.32
C GLY A 160 -0.67 -0.28 8.78
N GLY A 161 -0.15 0.84 9.24
CA GLY A 161 -0.45 2.12 8.66
C GLY A 161 0.25 2.30 7.33
N VAL A 162 -0.39 3.09 6.48
CA VAL A 162 0.14 3.46 5.17
C VAL A 162 -0.05 4.94 4.94
N ALA A 163 0.83 5.53 4.17
CA ALA A 163 0.76 6.93 3.77
C ALA A 163 0.72 7.05 2.25
N LEU A 164 -0.29 7.75 1.74
CA LEU A 164 -0.25 8.29 0.39
C LEU A 164 0.59 9.56 0.40
N THR A 165 1.50 9.66 -0.56
CA THR A 165 2.36 10.83 -0.74
C THR A 165 2.32 11.26 -2.20
N THR A 166 2.30 12.57 -2.44
CA THR A 166 2.45 13.17 -3.77
C THR A 166 3.72 14.02 -3.78
N LYS A 167 4.29 14.25 -4.97
CA LYS A 167 5.47 15.09 -5.12
C LYS A 167 5.11 16.57 -5.08
N TYR A 168 3.89 16.92 -5.48
CA TYR A 168 3.41 18.29 -5.59
C TYR A 168 2.19 18.51 -4.69
N GLY A 169 1.84 19.77 -4.41
CA GLY A 169 0.70 20.09 -3.54
C GLY A 169 1.06 20.29 -2.06
N ASP A 170 0.17 20.96 -1.33
CA ASP A 170 0.26 21.16 0.11
C ASP A 170 -1.17 21.16 0.70
N PRO A 171 -1.53 20.15 1.51
CA PRO A 171 -0.69 19.05 2.00
C PRO A 171 -0.35 18.00 0.95
N ASN A 172 0.84 17.40 1.03
CA ASN A 172 1.34 16.40 0.08
C ASN A 172 1.30 14.95 0.61
N PHE A 173 0.66 14.72 1.75
CA PHE A 173 0.60 13.39 2.36
C PHE A 173 -0.71 13.15 3.12
N GLN A 174 -1.18 11.90 3.10
CA GLN A 174 -2.28 11.41 3.92
C GLN A 174 -1.91 10.07 4.55
N ALA A 175 -1.95 9.99 5.88
CA ALA A 175 -1.79 8.75 6.61
C ALA A 175 -3.14 8.03 6.79
N TYR A 176 -3.08 6.71 6.91
CA TYR A 176 -4.19 5.84 7.25
C TYR A 176 -3.73 4.87 8.34
N PRO A 177 -4.38 4.83 9.51
CA PRO A 177 -5.58 5.60 9.89
C PRO A 177 -5.31 7.10 10.11
N ASP A 178 -6.35 7.92 9.94
CA ASP A 178 -6.39 9.33 10.33
C ASP A 178 -7.80 9.73 10.81
N ASP A 179 -7.89 10.11 12.08
CA ASP A 179 -9.13 10.53 12.74
C ASP A 179 -9.72 11.81 12.14
N LYS A 180 -8.89 12.68 11.54
CA LYS A 180 -9.36 13.95 10.94
C LYS A 180 -10.23 13.73 9.71
N ILE A 181 -10.06 12.60 9.03
CA ILE A 181 -10.88 12.20 7.88
C ILE A 181 -11.87 11.08 8.22
N ALA A 182 -12.07 10.80 9.52
CA ALA A 182 -12.93 9.75 10.05
C ALA A 182 -12.57 8.33 9.59
N ILE A 183 -11.30 8.08 9.27
CA ILE A 183 -10.78 6.75 8.96
C ILE A 183 -9.91 6.29 10.13
N THR A 184 -10.55 5.63 11.11
CA THR A 184 -9.94 5.31 12.41
C THR A 184 -9.40 3.88 12.49
N LYS A 185 -9.61 3.07 11.45
CA LYS A 185 -9.19 1.67 11.39
C LYS A 185 -7.86 1.50 10.69
N ILE A 186 -7.01 0.63 11.24
CA ILE A 186 -5.76 0.23 10.63
C ILE A 186 -6.08 -0.65 9.41
N PRO A 187 -5.56 -0.31 8.21
CA PRO A 187 -5.66 -1.17 7.04
C PRO A 187 -5.13 -2.57 7.33
N TYR A 188 -5.80 -3.59 6.80
CA TYR A 188 -5.34 -4.96 6.93
C TYR A 188 -5.78 -5.84 5.76
N ARG A 189 -5.11 -6.97 5.59
CA ARG A 189 -5.48 -8.01 4.64
C ARG A 189 -5.14 -9.39 5.18
N ASN A 190 -6.07 -10.33 5.00
CA ASN A 190 -5.89 -11.72 5.37
C ASN A 190 -5.61 -12.59 4.14
N PHE A 191 -4.69 -13.56 4.26
CA PHE A 191 -4.38 -14.57 3.26
C PHE A 191 -4.53 -15.97 3.87
N ASN A 192 -5.48 -16.73 3.33
CA ASN A 192 -5.74 -18.09 3.79
C ASN A 192 -4.74 -19.08 3.16
N ILE A 193 -4.29 -20.06 3.94
CA ILE A 193 -3.40 -21.12 3.45
C ILE A 193 -4.20 -22.41 3.28
N LYS A 194 -4.16 -22.99 2.09
CA LYS A 194 -4.81 -24.27 1.77
C LYS A 194 -3.89 -25.41 2.17
N VAL A 195 -4.28 -26.16 3.20
CA VAL A 195 -3.53 -27.32 3.69
C VAL A 195 -4.27 -28.60 3.27
N GLY A 196 -3.61 -29.48 2.52
CA GLY A 196 -4.12 -30.82 2.21
C GLY A 196 -5.41 -30.89 1.38
N GLY A 197 -5.79 -29.81 0.69
CA GLY A 197 -7.04 -29.76 -0.10
C GLY A 197 -8.32 -29.66 0.74
N GLU A 198 -8.21 -29.64 2.07
CA GLU A 198 -9.37 -29.45 2.94
C GLU A 198 -9.89 -28.02 2.83
N ALA A 199 -11.20 -27.90 2.82
CA ALA A 199 -11.88 -26.62 2.75
C ALA A 199 -11.76 -25.90 4.10
N VAL A 200 -10.62 -25.26 4.33
CA VAL A 200 -10.34 -24.42 5.51
C VAL A 200 -11.53 -23.48 5.75
N LYS A 201 -12.23 -23.66 6.88
CA LYS A 201 -13.42 -22.95 7.37
C LYS A 201 -13.68 -21.58 6.68
N TYR A 202 -14.25 -21.58 5.47
CA TYR A 202 -14.35 -20.39 4.60
C TYR A 202 -15.50 -19.44 4.94
N ALA A 203 -16.20 -19.67 6.05
CA ALA A 203 -17.40 -18.93 6.45
C ALA A 203 -17.15 -18.02 7.67
N SER A 204 -15.98 -17.39 7.72
CA SER A 204 -15.69 -16.39 8.77
C SER A 204 -15.95 -14.97 8.28
N PRO A 205 -16.50 -14.08 9.15
CA PRO A 205 -16.58 -12.65 8.88
C PRO A 205 -15.23 -11.97 8.58
N HIS A 206 -14.10 -12.55 9.01
CA HIS A 206 -12.75 -12.04 8.74
C HIS A 206 -12.05 -12.73 7.57
N MET A 207 -12.67 -13.77 6.99
CA MET A 207 -12.15 -14.53 5.85
C MET A 207 -13.12 -14.45 4.68
N LEU A 208 -13.10 -13.31 3.97
CA LEU A 208 -13.80 -13.23 2.69
C LEU A 208 -13.01 -14.00 1.63
N TYR A 209 -13.69 -14.90 0.92
CA TYR A 209 -13.17 -15.55 -0.28
C TYR A 209 -12.82 -14.48 -1.31
N SER A 210 -11.52 -14.23 -1.54
CA SER A 210 -11.08 -13.49 -2.71
C SER A 210 -11.29 -14.40 -3.92
N ALA A 211 -12.47 -14.36 -4.53
CA ALA A 211 -12.67 -15.02 -5.81
C ALA A 211 -11.60 -14.51 -6.79
N PRO A 212 -10.98 -15.38 -7.61
CA PRO A 212 -10.18 -14.90 -8.73
C PRO A 212 -11.09 -13.99 -9.56
N SER A 213 -10.63 -12.78 -9.83
CA SER A 213 -11.25 -11.95 -10.84
C SER A 213 -11.00 -12.63 -12.18
N TYR A 214 -12.00 -13.33 -12.70
CA TYR A 214 -11.97 -13.77 -14.09
C TYR A 214 -12.07 -12.50 -14.94
N SER A 215 -10.94 -12.02 -15.46
CA SER A 215 -10.95 -11.10 -16.58
C SER A 215 -11.38 -11.91 -17.80
N TRP A 216 -12.63 -11.75 -18.23
CA TRP A 216 -12.97 -12.11 -19.60
C TRP A 216 -12.23 -11.12 -20.50
N GLY A 217 -11.24 -11.60 -21.24
CA GLY A 217 -10.63 -10.85 -22.32
C GLY A 217 -11.71 -10.51 -23.34
N GLY A 218 -11.87 -9.21 -23.59
CA GLY A 218 -12.49 -8.67 -24.80
C GLY A 218 -11.41 -8.23 -25.78
#